data_AF-A0A0G3GP42-F1
#
_entry.id   AF-A0A0G3GP42-F1
#
_cell.length_a   1.000
_cell.length_b   1.000
_cell.length_c   1.000
_cell.angle_alpha   90.00
_cell.angle_beta   90.00
_cell.angle_gamma   90.00
#
_symmetry.space_group_name_H-M   'P 1'
#
loop_
_entity.id
_entity.type
_entity.pdbx_description
1 polymer ?
#
loop_
_entity_poly.entity_id
_entity_poly.type
_entity_poly.pdbx_seq_one_letter_code
_entity_poly.pdbx_strand_id
1 'polypeptide(L)'
;MTQLFRTEADVMLATAGQVDNTNNEVQGELTRLRGIVDGVRDTWAGSAQVSFDNLMNRWNTSARELQEALNSISDNIRSNAKCQDRV
;
A
#
# COMPACT_ATOMS: atom_id res chain seq x y z
N MET A 1 -31.41 -6.74 16.87
CA MET A 1 -30.07 -6.11 16.98
C MET A 1 -28.96 -6.98 16.40
N THR A 2 -28.94 -8.30 16.60
CA THR A 2 -27.90 -9.23 16.11
C THR A 2 -27.66 -9.22 14.59
N GLN A 3 -28.68 -8.87 13.79
CA GLN A 3 -28.58 -8.86 12.33
C GLN A 3 -27.91 -7.61 11.76
N LEU A 4 -27.90 -6.49 12.50
CA LEU A 4 -27.13 -5.29 12.14
C LEU A 4 -25.63 -5.50 12.34
N PHE A 5 -25.23 -6.11 13.47
CA PHE A 5 -23.83 -6.41 13.78
C PHE A 5 -23.16 -7.36 12.79
N ARG A 6 -23.89 -8.39 12.31
CA ARG A 6 -23.38 -9.27 11.26
C ARG A 6 -23.12 -8.52 9.95
N THR A 7 -24.04 -7.65 9.55
CA THR A 7 -23.89 -6.82 8.35
C THR A 7 -22.69 -5.87 8.47
N GLU A 8 -22.46 -5.27 9.64
CA GLU A 8 -21.29 -4.42 9.87
C GLU A 8 -19.97 -5.21 9.76
N ALA A 9 -19.89 -6.39 10.38
CA ALA A 9 -18.72 -7.26 10.28
C ALA A 9 -18.43 -7.72 8.83
N ASP A 10 -19.46 -8.06 8.06
CA ASP A 10 -19.34 -8.42 6.64
C ASP A 10 -18.81 -7.24 5.80
N VAL A 11 -19.31 -6.02 6.06
CA VAL A 11 -18.82 -4.80 5.39
C VAL A 11 -17.36 -4.52 5.75
N MET A 12 -16.95 -4.73 7.00
CA MET A 12 -15.55 -4.57 7.40
C MET A 12 -14.64 -5.59 6.69
N LEU A 13 -15.04 -6.85 6.59
CA LEU A 13 -14.27 -7.87 5.85
C LEU A 13 -14.15 -7.53 4.36
N ALA A 14 -15.23 -7.09 3.73
CA ALA A 14 -15.22 -6.63 2.34
C ALA A 14 -14.29 -5.41 2.14
N THR A 15 -14.31 -4.47 3.09
CA THR A 15 -13.45 -3.28 3.07
C THR A 15 -11.98 -3.66 3.23
N ALA A 16 -11.65 -4.59 4.14
CA ALA A 16 -10.27 -5.09 4.27
C ALA A 16 -9.76 -5.70 2.96
N GLY A 17 -10.59 -6.49 2.26
CA GLY A 17 -10.25 -7.04 0.95
C GLY A 17 -10.02 -5.96 -0.12
N GLN A 18 -10.78 -4.86 -0.10
CA GLN A 18 -10.54 -3.72 -0.99
C GLN A 18 -9.21 -3.01 -0.70
N VAL A 19 -8.83 -2.88 0.57
CA VAL A 19 -7.54 -2.28 0.96
C VAL A 19 -6.39 -3.19 0.52
N ASP A 20 -6.51 -4.51 0.70
CA ASP A 20 -5.53 -5.48 0.20
C ASP A 20 -5.36 -5.37 -1.32
N ASN A 21 -6.46 -5.28 -2.07
CA ASN A 21 -6.42 -5.09 -3.53
C ASN A 21 -5.72 -3.78 -3.92
N THR A 22 -6.08 -2.68 -3.26
CA THR A 22 -5.46 -1.36 -3.48
C THR A 22 -3.96 -1.42 -3.20
N ASN A 23 -3.54 -2.12 -2.15
CA ASN A 23 -2.13 -2.32 -1.82
C ASN A 23 -1.38 -3.08 -2.93
N ASN A 24 -1.99 -4.11 -3.50
CA ASN A 24 -1.41 -4.85 -4.62
C ASN A 24 -1.29 -3.99 -5.89
N GLU A 25 -2.31 -3.18 -6.19
CA GLU A 25 -2.28 -2.23 -7.32
C GLU A 25 -1.16 -1.20 -7.15
N VAL A 26 -1.06 -0.62 -5.95
CA VAL A 26 0.02 0.31 -5.58
C VAL A 26 1.38 -0.33 -5.79
N GLN A 27 1.59 -1.56 -5.32
CA GLN A 27 2.85 -2.28 -5.52
C GLN A 27 3.17 -2.49 -7.01
N GLY A 28 2.15 -2.83 -7.82
CA GLY A 28 2.30 -2.95 -9.27
C GLY A 28 2.76 -1.66 -9.93
N GLU A 29 2.12 -0.53 -9.59
CA GLU A 29 2.53 0.78 -10.11
C GLU A 29 3.92 1.20 -9.61
N LEU A 30 4.27 0.87 -8.35
CA LEU A 30 5.60 1.13 -7.82
C LEU A 30 6.68 0.39 -8.62
N THR A 31 6.44 -0.89 -8.95
CA THR A 31 7.32 -1.69 -9.82
C THR A 31 7.42 -1.10 -11.23
N ARG A 32 6.29 -0.67 -11.80
CA ARG A 32 6.26 -0.05 -13.13
C ARG A 32 7.07 1.25 -13.17
N LEU A 33 6.89 2.13 -12.18
CA LEU A 33 7.65 3.38 -12.05
C LEU A 33 9.13 3.12 -11.89
N ARG A 34 9.52 2.12 -11.10
CA ARG A 34 10.93 1.70 -11.01
C ARG A 34 11.51 1.31 -12.37
N GLY A 35 10.77 0.53 -13.17
CA GLY A 35 11.21 0.16 -14.52
C GLY A 35 11.42 1.36 -15.45
N ILE A 36 10.54 2.37 -15.37
CA ILE A 36 10.69 3.63 -16.12
C ILE A 36 11.96 4.36 -15.67
N VAL A 37 12.16 4.47 -14.36
CA VAL A 37 13.33 5.12 -13.75
C VAL A 37 14.62 4.42 -14.16
N ASP A 38 14.65 3.09 -14.12
CA ASP A 38 15.80 2.29 -14.57
C ASP A 38 16.07 2.46 -16.07
N GLY A 39 15.03 2.57 -16.91
CA GLY A 39 15.17 2.79 -18.35
C GLY A 39 15.69 4.17 -18.74
N VAL A 40 15.40 5.22 -17.96
CA VAL A 40 15.94 6.58 -18.20
C VAL A 40 17.33 6.78 -17.57
N ARG A 41 17.80 5.86 -16.75
CA ARG A 41 19.11 5.91 -16.09
C ARG A 41 20.26 6.08 -17.09
N ASP A 42 20.18 5.41 -18.24
CA ASP A 42 21.17 5.51 -19.31
C ASP A 42 21.26 6.93 -19.89
N THR A 43 20.16 7.69 -19.85
CA THR A 43 20.10 9.09 -20.31
C THR A 43 20.71 10.06 -19.30
N TRP A 44 20.77 9.68 -18.02
CA TRP A 44 21.27 10.51 -16.92
C TRP A 44 22.69 10.13 -16.45
N ALA A 45 23.35 9.20 -17.14
CA ALA A 45 24.69 8.74 -16.80
C ALA A 45 25.74 9.88 -16.85
N GLY A 46 26.56 10.01 -15.81
CA GLY A 46 27.56 11.06 -15.66
C GLY A 46 27.30 11.97 -14.45
N SER A 47 26.98 13.24 -14.67
CA SER A 47 26.83 14.26 -13.63
C SER A 47 25.51 14.22 -12.84
N ALA A 48 24.48 13.51 -13.32
CA ALA A 48 23.17 13.42 -12.67
C ALA A 48 22.98 12.18 -11.78
N GLN A 49 24.04 11.37 -11.62
CA GLN A 49 23.99 10.10 -10.88
C GLN A 49 23.58 10.29 -9.41
N VAL A 50 24.08 11.34 -8.75
CA VAL A 50 23.73 11.67 -7.35
C VAL A 50 22.26 12.08 -7.22
N SER A 51 21.73 12.82 -8.18
CA SER A 51 20.31 13.21 -8.18
C SER A 51 19.39 12.01 -8.37
N PHE A 52 19.80 11.06 -9.22
CA PHE A 52 19.11 9.79 -9.43
C PHE A 52 19.11 8.93 -8.16
N ASP A 53 20.26 8.76 -7.51
CA ASP A 53 20.37 7.96 -6.29
C ASP A 53 19.50 8.55 -5.17
N ASN A 54 19.49 9.88 -5.02
CA ASN A 54 18.62 10.57 -4.08
C ASN A 54 17.13 10.41 -4.41
N LEU A 55 16.75 10.47 -5.68
CA LEU A 55 15.38 10.21 -6.13
C LEU A 55 14.96 8.79 -5.78
N MET A 56 15.80 7.80 -6.09
CA MET A 56 15.53 6.39 -5.83
C MET A 56 15.42 6.11 -4.31
N ASN A 57 16.25 6.74 -3.49
CA ASN A 57 16.16 6.63 -2.04
C ASN A 57 14.85 7.20 -1.50
N ARG A 58 14.48 8.42 -1.92
CA ARG A 58 13.20 9.04 -1.51
C ARG A 58 12.01 8.21 -1.97
N TRP A 59 12.07 7.71 -3.20
CA TRP A 59 11.06 6.82 -3.77
C TRP A 59 10.86 5.55 -2.93
N ASN A 60 11.95 4.84 -2.63
CA ASN A 60 11.90 3.63 -1.79
C ASN A 60 11.33 3.90 -0.40
N THR A 61 11.64 5.07 0.19
CA THR A 61 11.06 5.50 1.46
C THR A 61 9.56 5.70 1.35
N SER A 62 9.10 6.52 0.40
CA SER A 62 7.66 6.78 0.22
C SER A 62 6.86 5.53 -0.12
N ALA A 63 7.44 4.62 -0.91
CA ALA A 63 6.85 3.31 -1.20
C ALA A 63 6.64 2.48 0.08
N ARG A 64 7.64 2.43 0.97
CA ARG A 64 7.55 1.70 2.24
C ARG A 64 6.51 2.33 3.17
N GLU A 65 6.55 3.66 3.32
CA GLU A 65 5.59 4.39 4.17
C GLU A 65 4.15 4.15 3.71
N LEU A 66 3.91 4.15 2.39
CA LEU A 66 2.59 3.86 1.83
C LEU A 66 2.16 2.42 2.13
N GLN A 67 3.06 1.45 1.95
CA GLN A 67 2.77 0.04 2.23
C GLN A 67 2.46 -0.19 3.72
N GLU A 68 3.23 0.41 4.63
CA GLU A 68 3.01 0.34 6.06
C GLU A 68 1.66 0.95 6.47
N ALA A 69 1.29 2.09 5.88
CA ALA A 69 0.01 2.73 6.12
C ALA A 69 -1.16 1.84 5.68
N LEU A 70 -1.10 1.26 4.47
CA LEU A 70 -2.15 0.37 3.94
C LEU A 70 -2.29 -0.93 4.74
N ASN A 71 -1.17 -1.50 5.19
CA ASN A 71 -1.19 -2.67 6.08
C ASN A 71 -1.83 -2.33 7.43
N SER A 72 -1.46 -1.19 8.03
CA SER A 72 -2.02 -0.73 9.29
C SER A 72 -3.55 -0.52 9.21
N ILE A 73 -4.04 0.06 8.11
CA ILE A 73 -5.48 0.22 7.85
C ILE A 73 -6.16 -1.15 7.78
N SER A 74 -5.57 -2.10 7.03
CA SER A 74 -6.11 -3.45 6.87
C SER A 74 -6.19 -4.20 8.20
N ASP A 75 -5.13 -4.13 9.01
CA ASP A 75 -5.07 -4.75 10.33
C ASP A 75 -6.07 -4.12 11.31
N ASN A 76 -6.23 -2.80 11.27
CA ASN A 76 -7.21 -2.10 12.10
C ASN A 76 -8.65 -2.55 11.76
N ILE A 77 -8.99 -2.61 10.48
CA ILE A 77 -10.31 -3.07 10.01
C ILE A 77 -10.56 -4.51 10.46
N ARG A 78 -9.60 -5.41 10.27
CA ARG A 78 -9.70 -6.83 10.68
C ARG A 78 -9.82 -6.98 12.19
N SER A 79 -9.08 -6.19 12.96
CA SER A 79 -9.14 -6.19 14.44
C SER A 79 -10.52 -5.76 14.93
N ASN A 80 -11.07 -4.68 14.36
CA ASN A 80 -12.39 -4.19 14.73
C ASN A 80 -13.50 -5.19 14.37
N ALA A 81 -13.42 -5.84 13.20
CA ALA A 81 -14.36 -6.89 12.81
C ALA A 81 -14.35 -8.08 13.78
N LYS A 82 -13.16 -8.53 14.22
CA LYS A 82 -13.02 -9.60 15.21
C LYS A 82 -13.54 -9.21 16.60
N CYS A 83 -13.41 -7.95 16.98
CA CYS A 83 -13.91 -7.44 18.26
C CYS A 83 -15.44 -7.43 18.28
N GLN A 84 -16.09 -7.04 17.16
CA GLN A 84 -17.55 -7.06 17.04
C GLN A 84 -18.16 -8.48 17.13
N ASP A 85 -17.45 -9.51 16.68
CA ASP A 85 -17.91 -10.92 16.79
C ASP A 85 -17.93 -11.44 18.25
N ARG A 86 -17.29 -10.74 19.19
CA ARG A 86 -17.15 -11.15 20.60
C ARG A 86 -18.09 -10.45 21.58
N VAL A 87 -19.03 -9.63 21.09
CA VAL A 87 -20.03 -8.90 21.90
C VAL A 87 -21.43 -9.34 21.53
#